data_AF-M4PTF9-F1
#
_entry.id   AF-M4PTF9-F1
#
_cell.length_a   1.000
_cell.length_b   1.000
_cell.length_c   1.000
_cell.angle_alpha   90.00
_cell.angle_beta   90.00
_cell.angle_gamma   90.00
#
_symmetry.space_group_name_H-M   'P 1'
#
loop_
_entity.id
_entity.type
_entity.pdbx_description
1 polymer ?
#
loop_
_entity_poly.entity_id
_entity_poly.type
_entity_poly.pdbx_seq_one_letter_code
_entity_poly.pdbx_strand_id
1 'polypeptide(L)'
;WQIMINGESYKVIVAEAAKNAMGDDEVFNRICITHLLMDDARENRVAGAVGFNVRTGDYHVFKAKTVIVGAGGASNIFRPRSVGEGAGRVWYAPWSSGSTYTMCAKVGGEMTIMENRF
;
A
#
# COMPACT_ATOMS: atom_id res chain seq x y z
N TRP A 1 24.96 14.11 -7.59
CA TRP A 1 25.33 13.09 -8.58
C TRP A 1 24.04 12.49 -9.11
N GLN A 2 23.70 12.73 -10.37
CA GLN A 2 22.50 12.16 -11.00
C GLN A 2 22.96 11.10 -11.99
N ILE A 3 22.47 9.88 -11.86
CA ILE A 3 22.61 8.86 -12.90
C ILE A 3 21.36 8.94 -13.77
N MET A 4 21.55 9.16 -15.06
CA MET A 4 20.46 9.11 -16.03
C MET A 4 20.20 7.66 -16.45
N ILE A 5 18.92 7.27 -16.53
CA ILE A 5 18.49 5.95 -16.98
C ILE A 5 17.36 6.07 -18.00
N ASN A 6 17.26 5.11 -18.91
CA ASN A 6 16.08 4.93 -19.77
C ASN A 6 15.06 4.06 -19.03
N GLY A 7 14.34 4.68 -18.08
CA GLY A 7 13.58 3.99 -17.05
C GLY A 7 12.12 3.64 -17.37
N GLU A 8 11.70 3.60 -18.64
CA GLU A 8 10.32 3.30 -19.03
C GLU A 8 9.85 1.95 -18.46
N SER A 9 10.70 0.92 -18.56
CA SER A 9 10.39 -0.43 -18.09
C SER A 9 10.78 -0.67 -16.62
N TYR A 10 11.11 0.36 -15.85
CA TYR A 10 11.70 0.19 -14.50
C TYR A 10 10.79 -0.66 -13.59
N LYS A 11 9.48 -0.39 -13.56
CA LYS A 11 8.56 -1.18 -12.75
C LYS A 11 8.42 -2.63 -13.24
N VAL A 12 8.43 -2.86 -14.57
CA VAL A 12 8.29 -4.20 -15.15
C VAL A 12 9.50 -5.05 -14.77
N ILE A 13 10.71 -4.52 -14.91
CA ILE A 13 11.97 -5.20 -14.55
C ILE A 13 11.95 -5.62 -13.06
N VAL A 14 11.60 -4.70 -12.16
CA VAL A 14 11.56 -5.00 -10.72
C VAL A 14 10.42 -5.97 -10.37
N ALA A 15 9.26 -5.85 -11.02
CA ALA A 15 8.13 -6.73 -10.79
C ALA A 15 8.41 -8.17 -11.25
N GLU A 16 9.08 -8.33 -12.39
CA GLU A 16 9.48 -9.64 -12.90
C GLU A 16 10.45 -10.33 -11.95
N ALA A 17 11.47 -9.61 -11.45
CA ALA A 17 12.40 -10.14 -10.46
C ALA A 17 11.68 -10.60 -9.18
N ALA A 18 10.74 -9.80 -8.66
CA ALA A 18 9.96 -10.16 -7.48
C ALA A 18 9.05 -11.37 -7.73
N LYS A 19 8.39 -11.42 -8.89
CA LYS A 19 7.52 -12.53 -9.29
C LYS A 19 8.31 -13.84 -9.42
N ASN A 20 9.48 -13.79 -10.07
CA ASN A 20 10.36 -14.96 -10.25
C ASN A 20 10.91 -15.50 -8.91
N ALA A 21 11.14 -14.62 -7.93
CA ALA A 21 11.61 -15.02 -6.61
C ALA A 21 10.51 -15.65 -5.73
N MET A 22 9.27 -15.18 -5.84
CA MET A 22 8.15 -15.63 -5.00
C MET A 22 7.36 -16.80 -5.59
N GLY A 23 7.22 -16.86 -6.92
CA GLY A 23 6.27 -17.74 -7.61
C GLY A 23 4.87 -17.12 -7.76
N ASP A 24 4.09 -17.60 -8.74
CA ASP A 24 2.80 -17.01 -9.13
C ASP A 24 1.72 -17.17 -8.05
N ASP A 25 1.75 -18.28 -7.30
CA ASP A 25 0.73 -18.64 -6.31
C ASP A 25 0.84 -17.82 -5.01
N GLU A 26 1.97 -17.16 -4.78
CA GLU A 26 2.23 -16.32 -3.59
C GLU A 26 1.93 -14.83 -3.85
N VAL A 27 1.48 -14.48 -5.07
CA VAL A 27 1.20 -13.09 -5.47
C VAL A 27 -0.29 -12.87 -5.69
N PHE A 28 -0.94 -12.32 -4.67
CA PHE A 28 -2.37 -12.03 -4.70
C PHE A 28 -2.65 -10.64 -5.28
N ASN A 29 -3.11 -10.60 -6.53
CA ASN A 29 -3.49 -9.37 -7.21
C ASN A 29 -4.97 -9.02 -6.98
N ARG A 30 -5.30 -7.73 -7.11
CA ARG A 30 -6.69 -7.20 -7.03
C ARG A 30 -7.38 -7.40 -5.67
N ILE A 31 -6.62 -7.64 -4.62
CA ILE A 31 -7.14 -7.64 -3.24
C ILE A 31 -6.78 -6.30 -2.59
N CYS A 32 -7.80 -5.56 -2.17
CA CYS A 32 -7.63 -4.33 -1.42
C CYS A 32 -7.59 -4.67 0.08
N ILE A 33 -6.42 -4.55 0.70
CA ILE A 33 -6.26 -4.69 2.16
C ILE A 33 -6.78 -3.43 2.84
N THR A 34 -7.60 -3.61 3.88
CA THR A 34 -8.29 -2.51 4.57
C THR A 34 -7.91 -2.38 6.04
N HIS A 35 -7.62 -3.50 6.71
CA HIS A 35 -7.31 -3.53 8.14
C HIS A 35 -6.23 -4.56 8.45
N LEU A 36 -5.41 -4.24 9.47
CA LEU A 36 -4.54 -5.20 10.12
C LEU A 36 -5.31 -5.93 11.22
N LEU A 37 -4.92 -7.17 11.49
CA LEU A 37 -5.43 -7.98 12.59
C LEU A 37 -4.41 -8.00 13.72
N MET A 38 -4.87 -7.90 14.96
CA MET A 38 -4.04 -8.02 16.16
C MET A 38 -4.24 -9.37 16.82
N ASP A 39 -3.20 -9.85 17.50
CA ASP A 39 -3.19 -11.06 18.31
C ASP A 39 -4.07 -10.85 19.55
N ASP A 40 -4.92 -11.83 19.87
CA ASP A 40 -5.83 -11.79 21.00
C ASP A 40 -5.16 -12.21 22.32
N ALA A 41 -4.07 -13.00 22.24
CA ALA A 41 -3.32 -13.51 23.37
C ALA A 41 -2.09 -12.65 23.71
N ARG A 42 -1.57 -11.87 22.74
CA ARG A 42 -0.38 -11.03 22.92
C ARG A 42 -0.67 -9.58 22.58
N GLU A 43 -0.59 -8.72 23.59
CA GLU A 43 -0.74 -7.29 23.42
C GLU A 43 0.30 -6.72 22.42
N ASN A 44 -0.14 -5.74 21.63
CA ASN A 44 0.69 -5.03 20.65
C ASN A 44 1.41 -5.95 19.64
N ARG A 45 0.76 -7.03 19.22
CA ARG A 45 1.29 -8.00 18.23
C ARG A 45 0.35 -8.11 17.04
N VAL A 46 0.88 -7.89 15.82
CA VAL A 46 0.11 -8.15 14.59
C VAL A 46 -0.10 -9.65 14.40
N ALA A 47 -1.28 -10.06 13.93
CA ALA A 47 -1.64 -11.45 13.62
C ALA A 47 -1.98 -11.66 12.14
N GLY A 48 -2.08 -10.58 11.36
CA GLY A 48 -2.45 -10.68 9.94
C GLY A 48 -3.06 -9.42 9.37
N ALA A 49 -3.85 -9.59 8.31
CA ALA A 49 -4.58 -8.52 7.64
C ALA A 49 -5.84 -9.06 6.96
N VAL A 50 -6.78 -8.16 6.69
CA VAL A 50 -8.02 -8.47 5.96
C VAL A 50 -8.25 -7.51 4.81
N GLY A 51 -8.86 -8.04 3.77
CA GLY A 51 -9.19 -7.29 2.57
C GLY A 51 -10.27 -7.99 1.76
N PHE A 52 -10.57 -7.43 0.61
CA PHE A 52 -11.52 -8.02 -0.32
C PHE A 52 -11.02 -7.92 -1.76
N ASN A 53 -11.41 -8.89 -2.58
CA ASN A 53 -11.11 -8.88 -3.99
C ASN A 53 -12.02 -7.87 -4.68
N VAL A 54 -11.44 -6.86 -5.34
CA VAL A 54 -12.21 -5.78 -5.98
C VAL A 54 -12.94 -6.22 -7.26
N ARG A 55 -12.70 -7.44 -7.74
CA ARG A 55 -13.38 -8.02 -8.92
C ARG A 55 -14.50 -8.96 -8.56
N THR A 56 -14.32 -9.77 -7.51
CA THR A 56 -15.29 -10.82 -7.12
C THR A 56 -16.07 -10.48 -5.86
N GLY A 57 -15.56 -9.57 -5.02
CA GLY A 57 -16.13 -9.28 -3.70
C GLY A 57 -15.72 -10.28 -2.62
N ASP A 58 -14.92 -11.29 -2.94
CA ASP A 58 -14.48 -12.32 -1.99
C ASP A 58 -13.71 -11.67 -0.82
N TYR A 59 -14.07 -12.06 0.39
CA TYR A 59 -13.40 -11.60 1.60
C TYR A 59 -12.18 -12.48 1.90
N HIS A 60 -11.03 -11.84 2.10
CA HIS A 60 -9.76 -12.51 2.36
C HIS A 60 -9.27 -12.22 3.78
N VAL A 61 -8.88 -13.28 4.47
CA VAL A 61 -8.23 -13.23 5.78
C VAL A 61 -6.83 -13.81 5.67
N PHE A 62 -5.83 -12.96 5.78
CA PHE A 62 -4.42 -13.37 5.80
C PHE A 62 -3.96 -13.48 7.24
N LYS A 63 -3.58 -14.69 7.68
CA LYS A 63 -2.92 -14.91 8.98
C LYS A 63 -1.42 -14.91 8.76
N ALA A 64 -0.70 -14.09 9.51
CA ALA A 64 0.74 -13.93 9.32
C ALA A 64 1.47 -13.70 10.64
N LYS A 65 2.67 -14.27 10.75
CA LYS A 65 3.58 -13.99 11.87
C LYS A 65 4.23 -12.62 11.73
N THR A 66 4.41 -12.09 10.53
CA THR A 66 5.00 -10.77 10.32
C THR A 66 4.29 -10.14 9.13
N VAL A 67 4.02 -8.84 9.21
CA VAL A 67 3.35 -8.08 8.14
C VAL A 67 4.20 -6.87 7.80
N ILE A 68 4.44 -6.65 6.51
CA ILE A 68 5.07 -5.44 5.97
C ILE A 68 4.01 -4.68 5.17
N VAL A 69 3.85 -3.39 5.47
CA VAL A 69 2.83 -2.54 4.83
C VAL A 69 3.48 -1.58 3.83
N GLY A 70 3.59 -2.02 2.57
CA GLY A 70 4.15 -1.25 1.46
C GLY A 70 3.12 -0.60 0.53
N ALA A 71 2.11 0.10 1.07
CA ALA A 71 0.98 0.64 0.29
C ALA A 71 1.17 2.10 -0.22
N GLY A 72 2.38 2.64 -0.13
CA GLY A 72 2.70 4.01 -0.57
C GLY A 72 2.20 5.11 0.37
N GLY A 73 2.26 6.35 -0.11
CA GLY A 73 1.88 7.55 0.65
C GLY A 73 0.40 7.92 0.56
N ALA A 74 0.11 9.22 0.63
CA ALA A 74 -1.24 9.77 0.52
C ALA A 74 -1.29 10.95 -0.48
N SER A 75 -2.04 10.77 -1.56
CA SER A 75 -2.39 11.79 -2.56
C SER A 75 -3.86 12.19 -2.41
N ASN A 76 -4.26 13.28 -3.07
CA ASN A 76 -5.66 13.75 -3.08
C ASN A 76 -6.28 14.07 -1.70
N ILE A 77 -5.44 14.20 -0.67
CA ILE A 77 -5.86 14.66 0.67
C ILE A 77 -6.18 16.17 0.70
N PHE A 78 -5.62 16.94 -0.25
CA PHE A 78 -5.90 18.36 -0.46
C PHE A 78 -6.55 18.56 -1.83
N ARG A 79 -7.37 19.61 -1.96
CA ARG A 79 -7.99 19.98 -3.24
C ARG A 79 -6.89 20.36 -4.27
N PRO A 80 -6.81 19.69 -5.43
CA PRO A 80 -5.84 20.02 -6.47
C PRO A 80 -6.17 21.35 -7.17
N ARG A 81 -5.19 21.90 -7.91
CA ARG A 81 -5.36 23.14 -8.69
C ARG A 81 -6.34 22.98 -9.85
N SER A 82 -6.28 21.84 -10.54
CA SER A 82 -7.24 21.47 -11.59
C SER A 82 -8.37 20.66 -10.96
N VAL A 83 -9.60 21.14 -11.13
CA VAL A 83 -10.83 20.48 -10.67
C VAL A 83 -11.61 19.90 -11.86
N GLY A 84 -12.51 18.95 -11.61
CA GLY A 84 -13.18 18.18 -12.68
C GLY A 84 -12.32 17.02 -13.16
N GLU A 85 -12.23 16.80 -14.48
CA GLU A 85 -11.44 15.70 -15.07
C GLU A 85 -9.94 15.78 -14.70
N GLY A 86 -9.43 17.00 -14.51
CA GLY A 86 -8.04 17.24 -14.11
C GLY A 86 -7.69 16.82 -12.69
N ALA A 87 -8.68 16.46 -11.85
CA ALA A 87 -8.43 16.09 -10.45
C ALA A 87 -7.57 14.82 -10.31
N GLY A 88 -7.57 13.95 -11.33
CA GLY A 88 -6.71 12.75 -11.36
C GLY A 88 -5.23 13.03 -11.68
N ARG A 89 -4.89 14.25 -12.12
CA ARG A 89 -3.53 14.63 -12.56
C ARG A 89 -2.70 15.21 -11.41
N VAL A 90 -2.54 14.43 -10.35
CA VAL A 90 -1.65 14.76 -9.24
C VAL A 90 -0.18 14.49 -9.58
N TRP A 91 0.72 15.19 -8.89
CA TRP A 91 2.17 15.02 -9.05
C TRP A 91 2.66 13.66 -8.53
N TYR A 92 2.12 13.23 -7.39
CA TYR A 92 2.37 11.89 -6.83
C TYR A 92 1.34 10.88 -7.33
N ALA A 93 1.47 9.60 -6.97
CA ALA A 93 0.59 8.55 -7.43
C ALA A 93 -0.89 8.79 -7.01
N PRO A 94 -1.87 8.90 -7.94
CA PRO A 94 -3.27 9.21 -7.60
C PRO A 94 -3.99 8.10 -6.83
N TRP A 95 -3.51 6.87 -6.94
CA TRP A 95 -4.06 5.69 -6.25
C TRP A 95 -3.51 5.48 -4.84
N SER A 96 -2.52 6.26 -4.40
CA SER A 96 -2.00 6.21 -3.03
C SER A 96 -2.93 6.97 -2.10
N SER A 97 -3.71 6.27 -1.28
CA SER A 97 -4.78 6.83 -0.45
C SER A 97 -4.45 6.92 1.05
N GLY A 98 -3.18 6.78 1.44
CA GLY A 98 -2.78 6.81 2.85
C GLY A 98 -3.04 5.50 3.61
N SER A 99 -3.20 4.39 2.89
CA SER A 99 -3.46 3.06 3.49
C SER A 99 -2.35 2.63 4.44
N THR A 100 -1.07 2.86 4.13
CA THR A 100 0.03 2.55 5.06
C THR A 100 -0.14 3.29 6.39
N TYR A 101 -0.37 4.60 6.34
CA TYR A 101 -0.49 5.42 7.55
C TYR A 101 -1.67 4.98 8.41
N THR A 102 -2.84 4.84 7.80
CA THR A 102 -4.08 4.54 8.53
C THR A 102 -4.05 3.14 9.13
N MET A 103 -3.59 2.14 8.37
CA MET A 103 -3.54 0.76 8.87
C MET A 103 -2.58 0.62 10.05
N CYS A 104 -1.39 1.21 9.97
CA CYS A 104 -0.40 1.15 11.05
C CYS A 104 -0.84 1.99 12.27
N ALA A 105 -1.30 3.22 12.08
CA ALA A 105 -1.71 4.09 13.18
C ALA A 105 -2.90 3.50 13.96
N LYS A 106 -3.88 2.90 13.28
CA LYS A 106 -5.05 2.28 13.92
C LYS A 106 -4.70 1.10 14.83
N VAL A 107 -3.58 0.42 14.60
CA VAL A 107 -3.13 -0.68 15.45
C VAL A 107 -2.08 -0.27 16.48
N GLY A 108 -1.91 1.04 16.71
CA GLY A 108 -0.95 1.57 17.69
C GLY A 108 0.48 1.68 17.18
N GLY A 109 0.69 1.59 15.86
CA GLY A 109 1.98 1.90 15.25
C GLY A 109 2.34 3.36 15.47
N GLU A 110 3.51 3.61 16.06
CA GLU A 110 4.01 4.96 16.29
C GLU A 110 4.27 5.67 14.96
N MET A 111 3.77 6.90 14.85
CA MET A 111 3.90 7.75 13.67
C MET A 111 4.88 8.88 13.97
N THR A 112 5.64 9.32 12.97
CA THR A 112 6.63 10.38 13.14
C THR A 112 6.63 11.32 11.93
N ILE A 113 6.90 12.60 12.16
CA ILE A 113 7.05 13.65 11.14
C ILE A 113 5.81 13.71 10.20
N MET A 114 4.60 13.51 10.76
CA MET A 114 3.34 13.50 9.99
C MET A 114 2.93 14.90 9.51
N GLU A 115 3.52 15.95 10.07
CA GLU A 115 3.35 17.34 9.66
C GLU A 115 4.10 17.70 8.38
N ASN A 116 5.12 16.90 8.02
CA ASN A 116 5.90 17.13 6.81
C ASN A 116 5.10 16.75 5.56
N ARG A 117 5.16 17.60 4.54
CA ARG A 117 4.43 17.45 3.28
C ARG A 117 5.32 17.79 2.10
N PHE A 118 4.96 17.27 0.92
CA PHE A 118 5.58 17.58 -0.36
C PHE A 118 4.50 17.97 -1.37
#